data_AF-A0A935XNJ3-F1
#
_entry.id   AF-A0A935XNJ3-F1
#
_cell.length_a   1.000
_cell.length_b   1.000
_cell.length_c   1.000
_cell.angle_alpha   90.00
_cell.angle_beta   90.00
_cell.angle_gamma   90.00
#
_symmetry.space_group_name_H-M   'P 1'
#
loop_
_entity.id
_entity.type
_entity.pdbx_description
1 polymer ?
#
loop_
_entity_poly.entity_id
_entity_poly.type
_entity_poly.pdbx_seq_one_letter_code
_entity_poly.pdbx_strand_id
1 'polypeptide(L)'
;MKQGVAQRGFTLPELVVTLIILSIVSAVVMARLNPTSTDATWFHEQTRSAVRFAQKQAIAQRRSIYVVVAPAQISLCYDAACATPLSYLTRNESFVLAAPAGVLITSSTSPFSF
;
A
#
# COMPACT_ATOMS: atom_id res chain seq x y z
N MET A 1 47.47 -18.17 -22.24
CA MET A 1 46.64 -19.36 -21.98
C MET A 1 45.38 -18.92 -21.25
N LYS A 2 44.25 -18.77 -21.95
CA LYS A 2 42.95 -18.45 -21.33
C LYS A 2 42.34 -19.76 -20.81
N GLN A 3 42.27 -19.94 -19.50
CA GLN A 3 41.54 -21.07 -18.94
C GLN A 3 40.04 -20.78 -19.06
N GLY A 4 39.35 -21.58 -19.86
CA GLY A 4 37.89 -21.55 -19.94
C GLY A 4 37.31 -21.98 -18.61
N VAL A 5 36.44 -21.15 -18.03
CA VAL A 5 35.72 -21.48 -16.80
C VAL A 5 34.84 -22.69 -17.07
N ALA A 6 35.15 -23.83 -16.46
CA ALA A 6 34.32 -25.03 -16.55
C ALA A 6 32.95 -24.75 -15.93
N GLN A 7 31.89 -24.72 -16.73
CA GLN A 7 30.53 -24.66 -16.20
C GLN A 7 30.22 -25.99 -15.51
N ARG A 8 30.14 -25.95 -14.17
CA ARG A 8 29.63 -27.07 -13.37
C ARG A 8 28.11 -27.06 -13.47
N GLY A 9 27.56 -28.01 -14.22
CA GLY A 9 26.11 -28.25 -14.29
C GLY A 9 25.58 -28.92 -13.03
N PHE A 10 24.27 -28.81 -12.82
CA PHE A 10 23.53 -29.51 -11.78
C PHE A 10 23.16 -30.91 -12.26
N THR A 11 23.33 -31.94 -11.44
CA THR A 11 22.91 -33.29 -11.81
C THR A 11 21.39 -33.43 -11.74
N LEU A 12 20.82 -34.36 -12.53
CA LEU A 12 19.39 -34.68 -12.49
C LEU A 12 18.90 -35.00 -11.06
N PRO A 13 19.56 -35.87 -10.26
CA PRO A 13 19.12 -36.14 -8.89
C PRO A 13 19.22 -34.93 -7.97
N GLU A 14 20.25 -34.08 -8.09
CA GLU A 14 20.31 -32.85 -7.29
C GLU A 14 19.11 -31.94 -7.59
N LEU A 15 18.71 -31.82 -8.86
CA LEU A 15 17.54 -31.01 -9.26
C LEU A 15 16.24 -31.55 -8.65
N VAL A 16 16.07 -32.88 -8.62
CA VAL A 16 14.90 -33.49 -7.99
C VAL A 16 14.89 -33.21 -6.49
N VAL A 17 16.03 -33.35 -5.81
CA VAL A 17 16.15 -33.06 -4.37
C VAL A 17 15.90 -31.58 -4.06
N THR A 18 16.41 -30.65 -4.87
CA THR A 18 16.15 -29.21 -4.64
C THR A 18 14.68 -28.86 -4.84
N LEU A 19 14.00 -29.43 -5.84
CA LEU A 19 12.55 -29.22 -6.03
C LEU A 19 11.75 -29.77 -4.84
N ILE A 20 12.13 -30.94 -4.31
CA ILE A 20 11.51 -31.49 -3.10
C ILE A 20 11.70 -30.53 -1.92
N ILE A 21 12.93 -30.08 -1.67
CA ILE A 21 13.23 -29.13 -0.58
C ILE A 21 12.45 -27.81 -0.77
N LEU A 22 12.43 -27.26 -1.99
CA LEU A 22 11.72 -26.02 -2.31
C LEU A 22 10.21 -26.15 -2.04
N SER A 23 9.62 -27.31 -2.33
CA SER A 23 8.19 -27.56 -2.05
C SER A 23 7.87 -27.51 -0.56
N ILE A 24 8.74 -28.12 0.28
CA ILE A 24 8.58 -28.15 1.73
C ILE A 24 8.75 -26.74 2.31
N VAL A 25 9.78 -26.02 1.88
CA VAL A 25 10.05 -24.64 2.33
C VAL A 25 8.89 -23.71 1.96
N SER A 26 8.38 -23.81 0.73
CA SER A 26 7.25 -22.99 0.27
C SER A 26 6.01 -23.16 1.13
N ALA A 27 5.65 -24.40 1.48
CA ALA A 27 4.50 -24.70 2.33
C ALA A 27 4.62 -24.07 3.73
N VAL A 28 5.82 -24.06 4.32
CA VAL A 28 6.05 -23.49 5.65
C VAL A 28 6.05 -21.96 5.63
N VAL A 29 6.62 -21.35 4.58
CA VAL A 29 6.68 -19.88 4.46
C VAL A 29 5.28 -19.28 4.25
N MET A 30 4.42 -19.93 3.47
CA MET A 30 3.02 -19.49 3.29
C MET A 30 2.28 -19.34 4.62
N ALA A 31 2.46 -20.27 5.56
CA ALA A 31 1.82 -20.23 6.88
C ALA A 31 2.30 -19.09 7.78
N ARG A 32 3.41 -18.42 7.43
CA ARG A 32 3.97 -17.28 8.18
C ARG A 32 3.40 -15.93 7.73
N LEU A 33 2.71 -15.88 6.58
CA LEU A 33 2.06 -14.65 6.12
C LEU A 33 0.83 -14.38 7.00
N ASN A 34 0.96 -13.46 7.96
CA ASN A 34 -0.17 -13.02 8.77
C ASN A 34 -0.91 -11.87 8.05
N PRO A 35 -2.13 -12.10 7.51
CA PRO A 35 -2.85 -11.09 6.74
C PRO A 35 -3.21 -9.88 7.61
N THR A 36 -3.64 -10.13 8.85
CA THR A 36 -4.16 -9.08 9.74
C THR A 36 -3.13 -7.99 10.08
N SER A 37 -1.88 -8.35 10.34
CA SER A 37 -0.82 -7.37 10.60
C SER A 37 -0.39 -6.64 9.33
N THR A 38 -0.50 -7.29 8.18
CA THR A 38 -0.10 -6.76 6.88
C THR A 38 -1.09 -5.69 6.40
N ASP A 39 -2.39 -5.90 6.63
CA ASP A 39 -3.45 -4.98 6.21
C ASP A 39 -3.30 -3.60 6.88
N ALA A 40 -2.95 -3.56 8.17
CA ALA A 40 -2.72 -2.31 8.89
C ALA A 40 -1.50 -1.54 8.34
N THR A 41 -0.38 -2.23 8.08
CA THR A 41 0.82 -1.60 7.49
C THR A 41 0.56 -1.14 6.06
N TRP A 42 -0.14 -1.93 5.26
CA TRP A 42 -0.51 -1.57 3.90
C TRP A 42 -1.44 -0.35 3.88
N PHE A 43 -2.42 -0.30 4.77
CA PHE A 43 -3.31 0.85 4.92
C PHE A 43 -2.57 2.12 5.37
N HIS A 44 -1.58 1.99 6.25
CA HIS A 44 -0.72 3.11 6.65
C HIS A 44 0.02 3.73 5.46
N GLU A 45 0.62 2.91 4.60
CA GLU A 45 1.32 3.42 3.41
C GLU A 45 0.37 4.03 2.38
N GLN A 46 -0.81 3.44 2.18
CA GLN A 46 -1.86 4.05 1.34
C GLN A 46 -2.27 5.42 1.89
N THR A 47 -2.47 5.53 3.20
CA THR A 47 -2.80 6.80 3.87
C THR A 47 -1.70 7.84 3.67
N ARG A 48 -0.43 7.45 3.83
CA ARG A 48 0.71 8.34 3.59
C ARG A 48 0.75 8.86 2.15
N SER A 49 0.46 7.99 1.18
CA SER A 49 0.37 8.37 -0.23
C SER A 49 -0.79 9.33 -0.50
N ALA A 50 -1.95 9.10 0.13
CA ALA A 50 -3.13 9.96 0.04
C ALA A 50 -2.86 11.37 0.59
N VAL A 51 -2.17 11.47 1.73
CA VAL A 51 -1.78 12.76 2.33
C VAL A 51 -0.84 13.54 1.41
N ARG A 52 0.17 12.88 0.84
CA ARG A 52 1.08 13.51 -0.16
C ARG A 52 0.33 13.95 -1.40
N PHE A 53 -0.66 13.17 -1.84
CA PHE A 53 -1.53 13.53 -2.96
C PHE A 53 -2.36 14.78 -2.61
N ALA A 54 -2.96 14.85 -1.42
CA ALA A 54 -3.71 16.01 -0.95
C ALA A 54 -2.84 17.28 -0.93
N GLN A 55 -1.60 17.19 -0.45
CA GLN A 55 -0.64 18.31 -0.48
C GLN A 55 -0.33 18.76 -1.91
N LYS A 56 -0.05 17.83 -2.82
CA LYS A 56 0.19 18.16 -4.24
C LYS A 56 -1.02 18.82 -4.87
N GLN A 57 -2.21 18.35 -4.53
CA GLN A 57 -3.45 18.91 -5.03
C GLN A 57 -3.71 20.34 -4.52
N ALA A 58 -3.44 20.58 -3.23
CA ALA A 58 -3.55 21.90 -2.62
C ALA A 58 -2.62 22.92 -3.29
N ILE A 59 -1.39 22.52 -3.60
CA ILE A 59 -0.43 23.34 -4.34
C ILE A 59 -0.90 23.58 -5.78
N ALA A 60 -1.31 22.53 -6.49
CA ALA A 60 -1.70 22.63 -7.90
C ALA A 60 -2.94 23.50 -8.12
N GLN A 61 -3.91 23.43 -7.21
CA GLN A 61 -5.16 24.21 -7.32
C GLN A 61 -5.10 25.55 -6.58
N ARG A 62 -4.00 25.84 -5.89
CA ARG A 62 -3.86 27.04 -5.05
C ARG A 62 -5.06 27.19 -4.10
N ARG A 63 -5.49 26.06 -3.51
CA ARG A 63 -6.66 25.99 -2.61
C ARG A 63 -6.37 25.06 -1.44
N SER A 64 -6.94 25.35 -0.27
CA SER A 64 -6.83 24.47 0.89
C SER A 64 -7.56 23.14 0.63
N ILE A 65 -6.90 22.04 0.99
CA ILE A 65 -7.46 20.68 0.95
C ILE A 65 -7.45 20.13 2.37
N TYR A 66 -8.57 19.57 2.79
CA TYR A 66 -8.75 18.95 4.10
C TYR A 66 -8.64 17.44 3.96
N VAL A 67 -7.82 16.83 4.82
CA VAL A 67 -7.83 15.39 5.05
C VAL A 67 -8.76 15.12 6.22
N VAL A 68 -9.90 14.49 5.92
CA VAL A 68 -10.90 14.13 6.91
C VAL A 68 -10.74 12.63 7.19
N VAL A 69 -10.23 12.32 8.37
CA VAL A 69 -10.07 10.96 8.87
C VAL A 69 -11.28 10.64 9.75
N ALA A 70 -12.04 9.65 9.32
CA ALA A 70 -13.13 9.05 10.09
C ALA A 70 -12.70 7.64 10.57
N PRO A 71 -13.38 7.04 11.56
CA PRO A 71 -12.89 5.81 12.24
C PRO A 71 -12.61 4.60 11.34
N ALA A 72 -13.18 4.55 10.14
CA ALA A 72 -13.02 3.46 9.19
C ALA A 72 -12.75 3.94 7.76
N GLN A 73 -12.53 5.24 7.53
CA GLN A 73 -12.29 5.77 6.19
C GLN A 73 -11.55 7.11 6.22
N ILE A 74 -10.88 7.42 5.12
CA ILE A 74 -10.19 8.70 4.91
C ILE A 74 -10.75 9.31 3.64
N SER A 75 -11.21 10.56 3.72
CA SER A 75 -11.72 11.33 2.59
C SER A 75 -10.92 12.61 2.41
N LEU A 76 -10.77 13.04 1.15
CA LEU A 76 -10.16 14.32 0.80
C LEU A 76 -11.24 15.27 0.31
N CYS A 77 -11.26 16.49 0.86
CA CYS A 77 -12.36 17.44 0.61
C CYS A 77 -11.82 18.87 0.58
N TYR A 78 -12.58 19.80 0.01
CA TYR A 78 -12.21 21.23 -0.03
C TYR A 78 -12.61 21.99 1.25
N ASP A 79 -13.36 21.35 2.13
CA ASP A 79 -13.86 21.91 3.38
C ASP A 79 -13.74 20.88 4.52
N ALA A 80 -13.73 21.37 5.77
CA ALA A 80 -13.56 20.52 6.94
C ALA A 80 -14.77 19.59 7.21
N ALA A 81 -15.97 19.95 6.74
CA ALA A 81 -17.18 19.14 6.90
C ALA A 81 -17.36 18.11 5.77
N CYS A 82 -16.45 18.09 4.79
CA CYS A 82 -16.52 17.29 3.58
C CYS A 82 -17.84 17.44 2.78
N ALA A 83 -18.39 18.65 2.71
CA ALA A 83 -19.54 18.93 1.84
C ALA A 83 -19.16 18.93 0.35
N THR A 84 -17.90 19.22 0.04
CA THR A 84 -17.34 19.28 -1.31
C THR A 84 -16.16 18.30 -1.44
N PRO A 85 -16.43 17.04 -1.83
CA PRO A 85 -15.39 16.02 -1.93
C PRO A 85 -14.44 16.29 -3.11
N LEU A 86 -13.19 15.90 -2.95
CA LEU A 86 -12.20 15.89 -4.02
C LEU A 86 -12.38 14.62 -4.85
N SER A 87 -12.57 14.78 -6.16
CA SER A 87 -12.75 13.64 -7.08
C SER A 87 -11.44 13.18 -7.71
N TYR A 88 -11.30 11.88 -7.94
CA TYR A 88 -10.15 11.33 -8.66
C TYR A 88 -10.30 11.52 -10.17
N LEU A 89 -9.29 12.09 -10.83
CA LEU A 89 -9.34 12.41 -12.27
C LEU A 89 -9.51 11.17 -13.17
N THR A 90 -9.07 9.98 -12.73
CA THR A 90 -9.15 8.78 -13.58
C THR A 90 -10.39 7.93 -13.35
N ARG A 91 -11.06 8.07 -12.19
CA ARG A 91 -12.27 7.30 -11.86
C ARG A 91 -13.54 8.15 -11.81
N ASN A 92 -13.40 9.48 -11.75
CA ASN A 92 -14.52 10.41 -11.61
C ASN A 92 -15.39 10.15 -10.35
N GLU A 93 -14.78 9.53 -9.34
CA GLU A 93 -15.37 9.17 -8.05
C GLU A 93 -14.75 10.02 -6.93
N SER A 94 -15.47 10.20 -5.83
CA SER A 94 -14.95 10.89 -4.64
C SER A 94 -13.76 10.13 -4.05
N PHE A 95 -12.72 10.84 -3.62
CA PHE A 95 -11.57 10.21 -2.97
C PHE A 95 -11.96 9.72 -1.58
N VAL A 96 -12.17 8.41 -1.47
CA VAL A 96 -12.44 7.72 -0.21
C VAL A 96 -11.55 6.49 -0.14
N LEU A 97 -10.78 6.39 0.95
CA LEU A 97 -9.96 5.23 1.27
C LEU A 97 -10.56 4.53 2.49
N ALA A 98 -11.14 3.35 2.29
CA ALA A 98 -11.73 2.57 3.37
C ALA A 98 -10.66 1.77 4.14
N ALA A 99 -10.76 1.77 5.46
CA ALA A 99 -9.93 0.95 6.33
C ALA A 99 -10.34 -0.53 6.20
N PRO A 100 -9.37 -1.47 6.12
CA PRO A 100 -9.66 -2.90 6.20
C PRO A 100 -10.37 -3.29 7.51
N ALA A 101 -11.11 -4.40 7.48
CA ALA A 101 -11.81 -4.89 8.67
C ALA A 101 -10.83 -5.14 9.83
N GLY A 102 -11.16 -4.64 11.02
CA GLY A 102 -10.32 -4.76 12.22
C GLY A 102 -9.23 -3.69 12.38
N VAL A 103 -9.06 -2.78 11.41
CA VAL A 103 -8.16 -1.62 11.55
C VAL A 103 -8.98 -0.39 11.93
N LEU A 104 -8.74 0.13 13.14
CA LEU A 104 -9.35 1.37 13.63
C LEU A 104 -8.35 2.52 13.52
N ILE A 105 -8.86 3.69 13.11
CA ILE A 105 -8.09 4.93 13.06
C ILE A 105 -8.77 6.00 13.88
N THR A 106 -7.98 6.87 14.51
CA THR A 106 -8.52 7.98 15.29
C THR A 106 -9.00 9.08 14.36
N SER A 107 -10.18 9.62 14.64
CA SER A 107 -10.75 10.70 13.83
C SER A 107 -9.91 11.96 13.97
N SER A 108 -9.59 12.57 12.85
CA SER A 108 -8.82 13.81 12.78
C SER A 108 -9.20 14.55 11.51
N THR A 109 -9.19 15.88 11.55
CA THR A 109 -9.36 16.70 10.35
C THR A 109 -8.23 17.71 10.31
N SER A 110 -7.41 17.63 9.27
CA SER A 110 -6.23 18.50 9.12
C SER A 110 -6.24 19.21 7.76
N PRO A 111 -6.10 20.55 7.73
CA PRO A 111 -5.95 21.29 6.49
C PRO A 111 -4.52 21.23 5.94
N PHE A 112 -4.38 21.20 4.62
CA PHE A 112 -3.19 21.60 3.89
C PHE A 112 -3.43 22.94 3.22
N SER A 113 -2.62 23.94 3.56
CA SER A 113 -2.52 25.22 2.86
C SER A 113 -1.10 25.34 2.27
N PHE A 114 -0.99 26.05 1.15
CA PHE A 114 0.27 26.46 0.54
C PHE A 114 0.63 27.88 0.99
#